data_AF-A0A2N7TX30-F1
#
_entry.id   AF-A0A2N7TX30-F1
#
_cell.length_a   1.000
_cell.length_b   1.000
_cell.length_c   1.000
_cell.angle_alpha   90.00
_cell.angle_beta   90.00
_cell.angle_gamma   90.00
#
_symmetry.space_group_name_H-M   'P 1'
#
loop_
_entity.id
_entity.type
_entity.pdbx_description
1 polymer ?
#
loop_
_entity_poly.entity_id
_entity_poly.type
_entity_poly.pdbx_seq_one_letter_code
_entity_poly.pdbx_strand_id
1 'polypeptide(L)'
;MPFTLSGFVALRIERGREADNREAEVPADAFTYQEGGIRLLDDEHTRHEATYRYTGDAGYDLVLITTAINGMAEPTELAVEGEKSGTVQIVQNAIKADFQHDPDLDDEPLTPVSSN
;
A
#
# COMPACT_ATOMS: atom_id res chain seq x y z
N MET A 1 -5.83 13.01 -5.03
CA MET A 1 -6.65 12.42 -3.94
C MET A 1 -5.98 11.15 -3.43
N PRO A 2 -6.03 10.79 -2.13
CA PRO A 2 -5.36 9.57 -1.66
C PRO A 2 -6.16 8.32 -2.05
N PHE A 3 -5.47 7.20 -2.31
CA PHE A 3 -6.12 5.90 -2.50
C PHE A 3 -6.90 5.53 -1.25
N THR A 4 -8.07 4.93 -1.44
CA THR A 4 -8.80 4.29 -0.35
C THR A 4 -8.38 2.83 -0.30
N LEU A 5 -7.87 2.36 0.83
CA LEU A 5 -7.57 0.95 1.02
C LEU A 5 -8.74 0.25 1.73
N SER A 6 -9.01 -1.00 1.33
CA SER A 6 -9.97 -1.88 1.99
C SER A 6 -9.45 -3.32 2.02
N GLY A 7 -9.95 -4.12 2.97
CA GLY A 7 -9.52 -5.52 3.16
C GLY A 7 -8.54 -5.71 4.32
N PHE A 8 -7.72 -6.76 4.26
CA PHE A 8 -6.76 -7.12 5.30
C PHE A 8 -5.58 -7.95 4.77
N VAL A 9 -4.52 -8.02 5.57
CA VAL A 9 -3.40 -8.95 5.44
C VAL A 9 -3.38 -9.87 6.65
N ALA A 10 -3.44 -11.18 6.44
CA ALA A 10 -3.26 -12.17 7.50
C ALA A 10 -1.82 -12.71 7.49
N LEU A 11 -1.21 -12.71 8.66
CA LEU A 11 0.16 -13.12 8.90
C LEU A 11 0.21 -14.32 9.85
N ARG A 12 1.15 -15.23 9.60
CA ARG A 12 1.60 -16.22 10.56
C ARG A 12 2.98 -15.82 11.07
N ILE A 13 3.10 -15.65 12.37
CA ILE A 13 4.33 -15.23 13.03
C ILE A 13 4.86 -16.43 13.82
N GLU A 14 6.05 -16.90 13.45
CA GLU A 14 6.74 -18.03 14.10
C GLU A 14 7.95 -17.49 14.87
N ARG A 15 7.90 -17.54 16.21
CA ARG A 15 9.01 -17.13 17.10
C ARG A 15 9.47 -18.30 17.97
N GLY A 16 10.73 -18.71 17.84
CA GLY A 16 11.36 -19.69 18.74
C GLY A 16 10.72 -21.09 18.76
N ARG A 17 10.83 -21.81 19.89
CA ARG A 17 10.23 -23.15 20.10
C ARG A 17 8.72 -23.06 19.86
N GLU A 18 8.17 -23.99 19.06
CA GLU A 18 6.76 -24.30 18.65
C GLU A 18 5.55 -23.65 19.36
N ALA A 19 5.68 -23.07 20.55
CA ALA A 19 4.63 -22.56 21.41
C ALA A 19 4.19 -21.10 21.16
N ASP A 20 4.84 -20.32 20.29
CA ASP A 20 4.52 -18.90 20.07
C ASP A 20 4.11 -18.59 18.62
N ASN A 21 3.46 -19.56 17.96
CA ASN A 21 2.79 -19.33 16.68
C ASN A 21 1.58 -18.42 16.91
N ARG A 22 1.63 -17.21 16.37
CA ARG A 22 0.52 -16.26 16.44
C ARG A 22 0.03 -15.93 15.04
N GLU A 23 -1.29 -15.89 14.89
CA GLU A 23 -1.92 -15.32 13.72
C GLU A 23 -2.26 -13.86 14.03
N ALA A 24 -1.92 -12.98 13.10
CA ALA A 24 -2.24 -11.56 13.17
C ALA A 24 -2.97 -11.15 11.91
N GLU A 25 -4.05 -10.40 12.08
CA GLU A 25 -4.78 -9.76 10.98
C GLU A 25 -4.51 -8.26 11.04
N VAL A 26 -3.94 -7.72 9.97
CA VAL A 26 -3.67 -6.28 9.83
C VAL A 26 -4.73 -5.71 8.88
N PRO A 27 -5.69 -4.92 9.38
CA PRO A 27 -6.72 -4.32 8.53
C PRO A 27 -6.11 -3.23 7.64
N ALA A 28 -6.70 -3.01 6.47
CA ALA A 28 -6.23 -2.03 5.49
C ALA A 28 -6.13 -0.59 6.05
N ASP A 29 -6.98 -0.23 7.01
CA ASP A 29 -7.00 1.09 7.65
C ASP A 29 -5.89 1.29 8.70
N ALA A 30 -5.22 0.22 9.13
CA ALA A 30 -4.03 0.29 9.99
C ALA A 30 -2.77 0.71 9.21
N PHE A 31 -2.82 0.69 7.87
CA PHE A 31 -1.72 1.13 7.04
C PHE A 31 -1.67 2.65 6.92
N THR A 32 -0.50 3.22 7.19
CA THR A 32 -0.26 4.65 7.05
C THR A 32 0.44 4.94 5.72
N TYR A 33 -0.10 5.88 4.94
CA TYR A 33 0.52 6.36 3.71
C TYR A 33 1.90 6.96 4.00
N GLN A 34 2.92 6.51 3.26
CA GLN A 34 4.28 7.04 3.35
C GLN A 34 4.55 8.01 2.21
N GLU A 35 4.47 7.50 0.99
CA GLU A 35 4.77 8.23 -0.23
C GLU A 35 4.01 7.65 -1.41
N GLY A 36 3.95 8.40 -2.50
CA GLY A 36 3.23 8.01 -3.69
C GLY A 36 3.44 9.01 -4.80
N GLY A 37 3.28 8.52 -6.02
CA GLY A 37 3.57 9.26 -7.24
C GLY A 37 2.62 8.90 -8.36
N ILE A 38 2.63 9.75 -9.37
CA ILE A 38 1.82 9.61 -10.58
C ILE A 38 2.77 9.59 -11.76
N ARG A 39 2.62 8.60 -12.62
CA ARG A 39 3.34 8.50 -13.89
C ARG A 39 2.34 8.40 -15.03
N LEU A 40 2.41 9.37 -15.94
CA LEU A 40 1.72 9.30 -17.23
C LEU A 40 2.45 8.26 -18.09
N LEU A 41 1.71 7.26 -18.56
CA LEU A 41 2.24 6.20 -19.42
C LEU A 41 2.05 6.55 -20.91
N ASP A 42 0.85 7.06 -21.27
CA ASP A 42 0.44 7.56 -22.59
C ASP A 42 -0.81 8.48 -22.40
N ASP A 43 -1.33 9.11 -23.47
CA ASP A 43 -2.43 10.12 -23.41
C ASP A 43 -3.71 9.67 -22.67
N GLU A 44 -3.93 8.37 -22.53
CA GLU A 44 -5.14 7.80 -21.90
C GLU A 44 -4.84 6.97 -20.63
N HIS A 45 -3.56 6.85 -20.24
CA HIS A 45 -3.16 5.93 -19.18
C HIS A 45 -2.33 6.59 -18.09
N THR A 46 -2.86 6.57 -16.88
CA THR A 46 -2.18 7.07 -15.68
C THR A 46 -1.90 5.92 -14.73
N ARG A 47 -0.62 5.76 -14.38
CA ARG A 47 -0.19 4.86 -13.32
C ARG A 47 -0.02 5.64 -12.03
N HIS A 48 -0.64 5.14 -10.98
CA HIS A 48 -0.39 5.61 -9.64
C HIS A 48 0.29 4.53 -8.82
N GLU A 49 1.35 4.90 -8.11
CA GLU A 49 2.07 4.03 -7.21
C GLU A 49 2.03 4.68 -5.82
N ALA A 50 1.68 3.90 -4.80
CA ALA A 50 1.68 4.37 -3.42
C ALA A 50 2.24 3.31 -2.48
N THR A 51 3.04 3.79 -1.53
CA THR A 51 3.70 3.00 -0.51
C THR A 51 3.00 3.25 0.81
N TYR A 52 2.56 2.17 1.43
CA TYR A 52 1.91 2.16 2.73
C TYR A 52 2.74 1.37 3.73
N ARG A 53 2.84 1.88 4.97
CA ARG A 53 3.55 1.19 6.05
C ARG A 53 2.64 0.95 7.23
N TYR A 54 2.68 -0.28 7.73
CA TYR A 54 2.18 -0.63 9.05
C TYR A 54 3.37 -0.96 9.94
N THR A 55 3.42 -0.29 11.10
CA THR A 55 4.39 -0.56 12.16
C THR A 55 3.63 -1.08 13.37
N GLY A 56 3.72 -2.39 13.59
CA GLY A 56 3.01 -3.10 14.65
C GLY A 56 3.87 -3.31 15.91
N ASP A 57 3.43 -4.27 16.75
CA ASP A 57 4.13 -4.63 17.98
C ASP A 57 5.55 -5.18 17.71
N ALA A 58 6.55 -4.32 17.96
CA ALA A 58 7.98 -4.59 18.24
C ALA A 58 8.61 -5.83 17.57
N GLY A 59 8.31 -6.10 16.30
CA GLY A 59 8.84 -7.31 15.68
C GLY A 59 8.55 -7.55 14.21
N TYR A 60 7.77 -6.70 13.54
CA TYR A 60 7.65 -6.70 12.08
C TYR A 60 7.04 -5.38 11.59
N ASP A 61 7.45 -5.00 10.38
CA ASP A 61 6.86 -3.96 9.58
C ASP A 61 6.26 -4.58 8.31
N LEU A 62 5.15 -4.02 7.84
CA LEU A 62 4.59 -4.35 6.53
C LEU A 62 4.69 -3.13 5.62
N VAL A 63 5.19 -3.37 4.41
CA VAL A 63 5.21 -2.39 3.33
C VAL A 63 4.33 -2.91 2.20
N LEU A 64 3.29 -2.15 1.88
CA LEU A 64 2.39 -2.45 0.78
C LEU A 64 2.64 -1.46 -0.35
N ILE A 65 2.93 -1.97 -1.55
CA ILE A 65 3.02 -1.19 -2.78
C ILE A 65 1.73 -1.43 -3.56
N THR A 66 0.94 -0.37 -3.72
CA THR A 66 -0.30 -0.40 -4.49
C THR A 66 -0.09 0.29 -5.82
N THR A 67 -0.45 -0.38 -6.92
CA THR A 67 -0.48 0.24 -8.25
C THR A 67 -1.90 0.30 -8.78
N ALA A 68 -2.29 1.46 -9.31
CA ALA A 68 -3.53 1.60 -10.06
C ALA A 68 -3.24 2.09 -11.47
N ILE A 69 -3.85 1.44 -12.46
CA ILE A 69 -3.80 1.82 -13.87
C ILE A 69 -5.25 2.04 -14.33
N ASN A 70 -5.56 3.24 -14.84
CA ASN A 70 -6.88 3.59 -15.38
C ASN A 70 -8.05 3.33 -14.41
N GLY A 71 -7.87 3.63 -13.12
CA GLY A 71 -8.89 3.39 -12.10
C GLY A 71 -9.12 1.91 -11.76
N MET A 72 -8.43 0.97 -12.42
CA MET A 72 -8.35 -0.42 -12.01
C MET A 72 -7.09 -0.61 -11.17
N ALA A 73 -7.27 -0.91 -9.89
CA ALA A 73 -6.15 -1.18 -9.00
C ALA A 73 -5.88 -2.67 -8.91
N GLU A 74 -4.60 -3.02 -8.98
CA GLU A 74 -4.11 -4.35 -8.65
C GLU A 74 -3.08 -4.20 -7.52
N PRO A 75 -3.22 -4.90 -6.39
CA PRO A 75 -2.15 -4.94 -5.39
C PRO A 75 -0.95 -5.58 -6.06
N THR A 76 0.10 -4.78 -6.30
CA THR A 76 1.20 -5.23 -7.14
C THR A 76 2.14 -6.07 -6.32
N GLU A 77 2.53 -5.60 -5.13
CA GLU A 77 3.47 -6.31 -4.27
C GLU A 77 3.25 -5.97 -2.78
N LEU A 78 3.26 -7.00 -1.92
CA LEU A 78 3.29 -6.86 -0.46
C LEU A 78 4.65 -7.34 0.04
N ALA A 79 5.42 -6.44 0.64
CA ALA A 79 6.70 -6.74 1.25
C ALA A 79 6.55 -6.82 2.78
N VAL A 80 7.11 -7.87 3.38
CA VAL A 80 7.19 -8.02 4.83
C VAL A 80 8.62 -7.81 5.26
N GLU A 81 8.85 -6.83 6.12
CA GLU A 81 10.14 -6.61 6.77
C GLU A 81 10.01 -7.05 8.24
N GLY A 82 10.32 -8.31 8.53
CA GLY A 82 10.32 -8.84 9.89
C GLY A 82 11.55 -8.41 10.69
N GLU A 83 11.39 -8.14 11.98
CA GLU A 83 12.54 -7.96 12.88
C GLU A 83 13.19 -9.32 13.20
N LYS A 84 14.53 -9.33 13.35
CA LYS A 84 15.47 -10.46 13.28
C LYS A 84 15.23 -11.72 14.13
N SER A 85 14.16 -11.82 14.93
CA SER A 85 13.96 -12.88 15.93
C SER A 85 12.87 -13.92 15.62
N GLY A 86 12.22 -13.84 14.45
CA GLY A 86 11.23 -14.82 14.01
C GLY A 86 10.99 -14.82 12.49
N THR A 87 10.28 -15.82 12.00
CA THR A 87 9.83 -15.89 10.60
C THR A 87 8.40 -15.35 10.53
N VAL A 88 8.14 -14.42 9.61
CA VAL A 88 6.79 -13.93 9.33
C VAL A 88 6.39 -14.41 7.93
N GLN A 89 5.25 -15.08 7.82
CA GLN A 89 4.71 -15.58 6.56
C GLN A 89 3.36 -14.93 6.29
N ILE A 90 3.15 -14.44 5.06
CA ILE A 90 1.82 -14.03 4.61
C ILE A 90 1.02 -15.29 4.32
N VAL A 91 -0.12 -15.46 5.00
CA VAL A 91 -1.03 -16.58 4.76
C VAL A 91 -2.22 -16.18 3.89
N GLN A 92 -2.63 -14.92 3.94
CA GLN A 92 -3.68 -14.37 3.09
C GLN A 92 -3.45 -12.87 2.87
N ASN A 93 -3.72 -12.40 1.66
CA ASN A 93 -3.72 -10.98 1.32
C ASN A 93 -4.99 -10.69 0.51
N ALA A 94 -5.85 -9.82 1.03
CA ALA A 94 -7.11 -9.42 0.41
C ALA A 94 -7.22 -7.89 0.30
N ILE A 95 -6.09 -7.17 0.21
CA ILE A 95 -6.10 -5.71 0.11
C ILE A 95 -6.53 -5.27 -1.28
N LYS A 96 -7.51 -4.38 -1.32
CA LYS A 96 -7.96 -3.67 -2.51
C LYS A 96 -7.70 -2.17 -2.31
N ALA A 97 -6.99 -1.57 -3.27
CA ALA A 97 -6.92 -0.13 -3.38
C ALA A 97 -8.03 0.35 -4.33
N ASP A 98 -8.70 1.42 -3.99
CA ASP A 98 -9.65 2.09 -4.86
C ASP A 98 -9.18 3.52 -5.06
N PHE A 99 -9.17 3.95 -6.32
CA PHE A 99 -8.80 5.30 -6.71
C PHE A 99 -9.95 5.94 -7.47
N GLN A 100 -10.39 7.10 -6.98
CA GLN A 100 -11.28 7.95 -7.75
C GLN A 100 -10.41 8.86 -8.61
N HIS A 101 -10.29 8.50 -9.90
CA HIS A 101 -9.79 9.42 -10.90
C HIS A 101 -10.91 10.42 -11.21
N ASP A 102 -10.72 11.67 -10.82
CA ASP A 102 -11.58 12.76 -11.23
C ASP A 102 -10.87 13.49 -12.39
N PRO A 103 -11.28 13.23 -13.65
CA PRO A 103 -10.65 13.84 -14.80
C PRO A 103 -10.82 15.37 -14.82
N ASP A 104 -11.86 15.92 -14.17
CA ASP A 104 -12.12 17.35 -14.14
C ASP A 104 -11.22 18.09 -13.11
N LEU A 105 -10.69 17.38 -12.11
CA LEU A 105 -9.72 17.91 -11.12
C LEU A 105 -8.28 17.93 -11.64
N ASP A 106 -7.94 17.05 -12.58
CA ASP A 106 -6.61 16.99 -13.22
C ASP A 106 -6.46 18.02 -14.36
N ASP A 107 -7.56 18.66 -14.76
CA ASP A 107 -7.64 19.69 -15.81
C ASP A 107 -7.52 21.14 -15.28
N GLU A 108 -7.17 21.34 -14.00
CA GLU A 108 -6.77 22.68 -13.56
C GLU A 108 -5.43 23.04 -14.23
N PRO A 109 -5.39 24.11 -15.05
CA PRO A 109 -4.14 24.54 -15.64
C PRO A 109 -3.18 24.86 -14.51
N LEU A 110 -1.97 24.26 -14.55
CA LEU A 110 -0.85 24.70 -13.72
C LEU A 110 -0.80 26.23 -13.82
N THR A 111 -1.15 26.93 -12.73
CA THR A 111 -1.01 28.38 -12.68
C THR A 111 0.40 28.69 -13.14
N PRO A 112 0.59 29.46 -14.23
CA PRO A 112 1.93 29.75 -14.71
C PRO A 112 2.68 30.41 -13.56
N VAL A 113 3.76 29.78 -13.12
CA VAL A 113 4.69 30.41 -12.20
C VAL A 113 5.19 31.68 -12.89
N SER A 114 4.69 32.83 -12.41
CA SER A 114 5.11 34.13 -12.90
C SER A 114 6.63 34.21 -12.76
N SER A 115 7.33 34.21 -13.88
CA SER A 115 8.76 34.49 -13.91
C SER A 115 8.96 35.94 -13.47
N ASN A 116 9.77 36.14 -12.43
CA ASN A 116 10.31 37.44 -12.02
C ASN A 116 11.76 37.52 -12.47
#